data_AF-A0A9Q1C0A8-F1
#
_entry.id   AF-A0A9Q1C0A8-F1
#
_cell.length_a   1.000
_cell.length_b   1.000
_cell.length_c   1.000
_cell.angle_alpha   90.00
_cell.angle_beta   90.00
_cell.angle_gamma   90.00
#
_symmetry.space_group_name_H-M   'P 1'
#
loop_
_entity.id
_entity.type
_entity.pdbx_description
1 polymer ?
#
loop_
_entity_poly.entity_id
_entity_poly.type
_entity_poly.pdbx_seq_one_letter_code
_entity_poly.pdbx_strand_id
1 'polypeptide(L)' 'MYPRDPNRDPQFKGRVRVQLKTEDGSPVNEEIPNRITLYRKIGQLIPKLKTRQQRQGGGESSSGQQGKSKKGKGKGKR' A
#
# COMPACT_ATOMS: atom_id res chain seq x y z
N MET A 1 9.81 -1.45 13.09
CA MET A 1 8.40 -1.15 13.32
C MET A 1 8.29 0.25 13.94
N TYR A 2 7.23 1.01 13.69
CA TYR A 2 7.10 2.34 14.33
C TYR A 2 6.85 2.17 15.83
N PRO A 3 7.66 2.75 16.74
CA PRO A 3 7.58 2.45 18.17
C PRO A 3 6.24 2.79 18.83
N ARG A 4 5.49 3.73 18.27
CA ARG A 4 4.18 4.16 18.82
C ARG A 4 2.99 3.51 18.12
N ASP A 5 3.20 2.61 17.16
CA ASP A 5 2.11 1.87 16.54
C ASP A 5 1.76 0.63 17.38
N PRO A 6 0.56 0.56 18.00
CA PRO A 6 0.16 -0.59 18.80
C PRO A 6 -0.18 -1.81 17.93
N ASN A 7 -0.55 -1.62 16.65
CA ASN A 7 -1.02 -2.71 15.80
C ASN A 7 0.15 -3.46 15.17
N ARG A 8 0.21 -4.79 15.41
CA ARG A 8 1.26 -5.70 14.93
C ARG A 8 0.88 -6.55 13.73
N ASP A 9 -0.24 -6.29 13.05
CA ASP A 9 -0.57 -7.03 11.83
C ASP A 9 0.38 -6.68 10.68
N PRO A 10 0.66 -7.61 9.75
CA PRO A 10 1.55 -7.36 8.62
C PRO A 10 1.17 -6.14 7.77
N GLN A 11 -0.12 -5.80 7.69
CA GLN A 11 -0.62 -4.67 6.89
C GLN A 11 -0.21 -3.29 7.43
N PHE A 12 0.01 -3.16 8.74
CA PHE A 12 0.41 -1.90 9.38
C PHE A 12 1.93 -1.77 9.56
N LYS A 13 2.68 -2.79 9.13
CA LYS A 13 4.14 -2.79 9.17
C LYS A 13 4.71 -2.27 7.85
N GLY A 14 5.71 -1.40 7.95
CA GLY A 14 6.50 -0.96 6.81
C GLY A 14 7.41 0.21 7.15
N ARG A 15 8.52 0.35 6.42
CA ARG A 15 9.35 1.56 6.47
C ARG A 15 9.99 1.80 5.12
N VAL A 16 9.69 2.94 4.51
CA VAL A 16 10.30 3.37 3.26
C VAL A 16 11.42 4.36 3.58
N ARG A 17 12.61 4.13 3.03
CA ARG A 17 13.74 5.07 3.09
C ARG A 17 13.80 5.81 1.76
N VAL A 18 13.85 7.13 1.81
CA VAL A 18 13.89 8.00 0.62
C VAL A 18 15.05 8.97 0.76
N GLN A 19 15.81 9.15 -0.32
CA GLN A 19 16.83 10.19 -0.42
C GLN A 19 16.15 11.50 -0.81
N LEU A 20 16.31 12.53 0.03
CA LEU A 20 15.76 13.87 -0.24
C LEU A 20 16.81 14.85 -0.75
N LYS A 21 18.07 14.60 -0.40
CA LYS A 21 19.20 15.46 -0.74
C LYS A 21 20.31 14.64 -1.37
N THR A 22 21.00 15.23 -2.32
CA THR A 22 22.25 14.73 -2.89
C THR A 22 23.39 14.93 -1.89
N GLU A 23 24.59 14.47 -2.24
CA GLU A 23 25.79 14.62 -1.41
C GLU A 23 26.15 16.10 -1.20
N ASP A 24 25.88 16.94 -2.20
CA ASP A 24 26.08 18.40 -2.16
C ASP A 24 25.03 19.15 -1.32
N GLY A 25 24.04 18.42 -0.77
CA GLY A 25 22.99 18.99 0.07
C GLY A 25 21.83 19.63 -0.69
N SER A 26 21.89 19.70 -2.02
CA SER A 26 20.78 20.14 -2.87
C SER A 26 19.64 19.12 -2.89
N PRO A 27 18.38 19.56 -3.06
CA PRO A 27 17.25 18.64 -3.13
C PRO A 27 17.31 17.78 -4.39
N VAL A 28 17.05 16.47 -4.26
CA VAL A 28 16.98 15.55 -5.42
C VAL A 28 15.83 15.92 -6.36
N ASN A 29 14.74 16.46 -5.82
CA ASN A 29 13.61 16.98 -6.57
C ASN A 29 13.17 18.31 -5.94
N GLU A 30 13.19 19.38 -6.72
CA GLU A 30 12.85 20.74 -6.28
C GLU A 30 11.40 20.88 -5.80
N GLU A 31 10.47 20.07 -6.31
CA GLU A 31 9.08 20.06 -5.83
C GLU A 31 8.94 19.43 -4.43
N ILE A 32 9.93 18.63 -4.02
CA ILE A 32 9.93 17.87 -2.77
C ILE A 32 11.23 18.10 -2.00
N PRO A 33 11.46 19.32 -1.49
CA PRO A 33 12.72 19.66 -0.82
C PRO A 33 12.81 19.11 0.61
N ASN A 34 11.69 18.74 1.23
CA ASN A 34 11.64 18.31 2.62
C ASN A 34 10.65 17.16 2.86
N ARG A 35 10.67 16.60 4.08
CA ARG A 35 9.82 15.45 4.45
C ARG A 35 8.33 15.81 4.49
N ILE A 36 7.98 17.04 4.87
CA ILE A 36 6.58 17.45 5.01
C ILE A 36 5.92 17.54 3.63
N THR A 37 6.60 18.12 2.64
CA THR A 37 6.09 18.19 1.26
C THR A 37 5.97 16.80 0.65
N LEU A 38 6.93 15.90 0.93
CA LEU A 38 6.85 14.49 0.54
C LEU A 38 5.57 13.83 1.08
N TYR A 39 5.32 13.94 2.39
CA TYR A 39 4.13 13.33 3.01
C TYR A 39 2.82 13.88 2.46
N ARG A 40 2.74 15.20 2.21
CA ARG A 40 1.55 15.82 1.60
C ARG A 40 1.30 15.30 0.18
N LYS A 41 2.34 15.25 -0.66
CA LYS A 41 2.23 14.72 -2.03
C LYS A 41 1.82 13.24 -2.02
N ILE A 42 2.40 12.43 -1.13
CA ILE A 42 1.99 11.02 -0.96
C ILE A 42 0.51 10.92 -0.59
N GLY A 43 0.03 11.73 0.36
CA GLY A 43 -1.39 11.77 0.75
C GLY A 43 -2.33 12.10 -0.42
N GLN A 44 -1.91 12.96 -1.34
CA GLN A 44 -2.66 13.30 -2.56
C GLN A 44 -2.64 12.19 -3.62
N LEU A 45 -1.55 11.42 -3.69
CA LEU A 45 -1.33 10.39 -4.72
C LEU A 45 -1.90 9.02 -4.34
N ILE A 46 -1.89 8.64 -3.06
CA ILE A 46 -2.40 7.32 -2.60
C ILE A 46 -3.83 7.04 -3.10
N PRO A 47 -4.81 7.96 -3.00
CA PRO A 47 -6.16 7.72 -3.50
C PRO A 47 -6.23 7.51 -5.02
N LYS A 48 -5.25 8.02 -5.76
CA LYS A 48 -5.18 7.92 -7.23
C LYS A 48 -4.53 6.62 -7.72
N LEU A 49 -4.04 5.76 -6.83
CA LEU A 49 -3.49 4.46 -7.20
C LEU A 49 -4.58 3.52 -7.71
N LYS A 50 -4.32 2.82 -8.81
CA LYS A 50 -5.26 1.84 -9.41
C LYS A 50 -5.75 0.81 -8.39
N THR A 51 -4.86 0.34 -7.51
CA THR A 51 -5.17 -0.63 -6.46
C THR A 51 -6.12 -0.11 -5.37
N ARG A 52 -6.27 1.21 -5.24
CA ARG A 52 -7.22 1.86 -4.32
C ARG A 52 -8.55 2.16 -5.00
N GLN A 53 -8.53 2.56 -6.27
CA GLN A 53 -9.73 2.86 -7.06
C GLN A 53 -10.69 1.65 -7.17
N GLN A 54 -10.14 0.45 -7.29
CA GLN A 54 -10.96 -0.77 -7.43
C GLN A 54 -11.67 -1.21 -6.13
N ARG A 55 -11.26 -0.70 -4.96
CA ARG A 55 -11.88 -1.06 -3.66
C ARG A 55 -13.12 -0.24 -3.31
N GLN A 56 -13.43 0.81 -4.05
CA GLN A 56 -14.64 1.62 -3.83
C GLN A 56 -15.93 0.93 -4.34
N GLY A 57 -15.81 -0.25 -4.96
CA GLY A 57 -16.90 -0.99 -5.57
C GLY A 57 -17.35 -2.28 -4.86
N GLY A 58 -17.02 -2.50 -3.58
CA GLY A 58 -17.65 -3.58 -2.82
C GLY A 58 -16.81 -4.16 -1.69
N GLY A 59 -17.44 -4.20 -0.50
CA GLY A 59 -17.32 -5.26 0.48
C GLY A 59 -15.95 -5.46 1.12
N GLU A 60 -15.89 -5.17 2.42
CA GLU A 60 -14.95 -5.81 3.32
C GLU A 60 -14.94 -7.33 3.07
N SER A 61 -13.81 -7.86 2.65
CA SER A 61 -13.54 -9.29 2.68
C SER A 61 -12.07 -9.46 3.07
N SER A 62 -11.94 -9.70 4.36
CA SER A 62 -10.88 -10.47 5.00
C SER A 62 -10.39 -11.64 4.15
N SER A 63 -9.09 -11.93 4.30
CA SER A 63 -8.43 -13.24 4.13
C SER A 63 -8.79 -14.09 2.89
N GLY A 64 -7.83 -14.33 2.01
CA GLY A 64 -7.99 -15.39 1.02
C GLY A 64 -6.97 -15.40 -0.10
N GLN A 65 -5.70 -15.64 0.23
CA GLN A 65 -4.78 -16.22 -0.73
C GLN A 65 -5.20 -17.68 -0.94
N GLN A 66 -5.74 -18.04 -2.11
CA GLN A 66 -5.44 -19.31 -2.80
C GLN A 66 -6.22 -19.48 -4.11
N GLY A 67 -5.49 -19.90 -5.14
CA GLY A 67 -5.98 -20.97 -6.01
C GLY A 67 -6.87 -20.58 -7.18
N LYS A 68 -6.22 -20.39 -8.34
CA LYS A 68 -6.83 -20.74 -9.63
C LYS A 68 -7.33 -22.20 -9.57
N SER A 69 -8.64 -22.40 -9.66
CA SER A 69 -9.20 -23.68 -10.12
C SER A 69 -10.53 -23.44 -10.85
N LYS A 70 -10.40 -23.20 -12.15
CA LYS A 70 -11.41 -23.65 -13.12
C LYS A 70 -11.56 -25.16 -12.93
N LYS A 71 -12.82 -25.65 -12.80
CA LYS A 71 -13.40 -26.80 -13.54
C LYS A 71 -14.44 -27.56 -12.71
N GLY A 72 -15.65 -27.68 -13.26
CA GLY A 72 -16.33 -28.97 -13.28
C GLY A 72 -17.46 -29.20 -12.28
N LYS A 73 -18.68 -28.95 -12.76
CA LYS A 73 -19.96 -29.55 -12.38
C LYS A 73 -19.83 -31.07 -12.11
N GLY A 74 -20.30 -31.57 -10.95
CA GLY A 74 -20.36 -33.00 -10.67
C GLY A 74 -21.12 -33.36 -9.39
N LYS A 75 -22.35 -33.87 -9.55
CA LYS A 75 -23.17 -34.55 -8.53
C LYS A 75 -22.40 -35.71 -7.89
N GLY A 76 -22.56 -35.92 -6.59
CA GLY A 76 -22.09 -37.13 -5.91
C GLY A 76 -22.59 -37.20 -4.47
N LYS A 77 -23.74 -37.84 -4.29
CA LYS A 77 -24.35 -38.25 -3.02
C LYS A 77 -23.51 -39.38 -2.41
N ARG A 78 -23.13 -39.29 -1.14
CA ARG A 78 -23.04 -40.37 -0.14
C ARG A 78 -22.58 -39.81 1.19
#